data_AF-A0A847IM64-F1
#
_entry.id   AF-A0A847IM64-F1
#
_cell.length_a   1.000
_cell.length_b   1.000
_cell.length_c   1.000
_cell.angle_alpha   90.00
_cell.angle_beta   90.00
_cell.angle_gamma   90.00
#
_symmetry.space_group_name_H-M   'P 1'
#
loop_
_entity.id
_entity.type
_entity.pdbx_description
1 polymer ?
#
loop_
_entity_poly.entity_id
_entity_poly.type
_entity_poly.pdbx_seq_one_letter_code
_entity_poly.pdbx_strand_id
1 'polypeptide(L)'
;VPYSKIPIEVVESPEHVSLAREAARKSIVLLENDGTLPFTKEVKKVAVIGPNADDLEVLLGNYNGYSRNPVTPLAGIRNKLPQAEVSFAQGCALAAGLPYLRTVPSGVLFTDMQMTQPGLTGHYYNNSLWEGDPVHMRTDQTIDFTWWDKAPFEDMNARNFSVEWSGVLCVPESGRYVMGAEAFSGCTLTLDGEELINRIDGHHARKEYEYVQLEGGKPYALTLRYVQDDTEYATMRLLWEAPQENLLAEALASASESDLVILCLGLSPLLEGEEMKVKVDGFNQGDRLDTGLPATQLELVKAVKRLGKPTVLVLLNGSAVSFDKEVKSLPAILEAWYPGQEGGNAIADVIFGDYNPSGKLPVTYYQSIDQIPVFEEYAMEGKTYRFFRGQPLYPFGYGLSYTTFAYEPLKIPESLPCGIPADISFQVTNTGERDGEEVVQVYISLPDASNPVPIKTLQGFERIHLKAGESRIVDFTIVPEQMASLDDNQVWVVEAGKLVLEVGGRQYAVRLEGDTVFIPNE
;
A
#
# COMPACT_ATOMS: atom_id res chain seq x y z
N VAL A 1 25.79 -12.66 10.72
CA VAL A 1 25.33 -12.05 9.45
C VAL A 1 25.75 -10.58 9.46
N PRO A 2 26.18 -9.95 8.34
CA PRO A 2 26.63 -8.55 8.36
C PRO A 2 25.63 -7.59 9.03
N TYR A 3 24.33 -7.79 8.79
CA TYR A 3 23.24 -6.98 9.35
C TYR A 3 23.07 -7.13 10.87
N SER A 4 23.47 -8.25 11.49
CA SER A 4 23.35 -8.46 12.94
C SER A 4 24.35 -7.64 13.77
N LYS A 5 25.19 -6.83 13.11
CA LYS A 5 26.15 -5.92 13.75
C LYS A 5 25.69 -4.46 13.69
N ILE A 6 24.56 -4.16 13.04
CA ILE A 6 24.00 -2.82 12.99
C ILE A 6 23.43 -2.50 14.38
N PRO A 7 23.94 -1.46 15.06
CA PRO A 7 23.47 -1.10 16.39
C PRO A 7 22.08 -0.43 16.30
N ILE A 8 21.26 -0.58 17.34
CA ILE A 8 19.86 -0.11 17.33
C ILE A 8 19.76 1.41 17.13
N GLU A 9 20.77 2.16 17.55
CA GLU A 9 20.85 3.61 17.42
C GLU A 9 20.99 4.08 15.96
N VAL A 10 21.35 3.18 15.03
CA VAL A 10 21.38 3.46 13.59
C VAL A 10 20.02 3.18 12.94
N VAL A 11 19.17 2.33 13.54
CA VAL A 11 17.81 2.09 13.06
C VAL A 11 16.99 3.37 13.21
N GLU A 12 16.23 3.73 12.18
CA GLU A 12 15.50 5.01 12.09
C GLU A 12 16.36 6.29 12.28
N SER A 13 17.64 6.26 11.94
CA SER A 13 18.43 7.50 11.85
C SER A 13 17.82 8.49 10.83
N PRO A 14 18.13 9.80 10.91
CA PRO A 14 17.68 10.77 9.92
C PRO A 14 17.99 10.37 8.47
N GLU A 15 19.13 9.71 8.24
CA GLU A 15 19.51 9.19 6.92
C GLU A 15 18.59 8.06 6.45
N HIS A 16 18.23 7.13 7.34
CA HIS A 16 17.27 6.06 7.03
C HIS A 16 15.87 6.61 6.75
N VAL A 17 15.43 7.62 7.52
CA VAL A 17 14.16 8.31 7.28
C VAL A 17 14.17 9.00 5.91
N SER A 18 15.26 9.69 5.58
CA SER A 18 15.43 10.31 4.26
C SER A 18 15.41 9.28 3.13
N LEU A 19 16.09 8.14 3.31
CA LEU A 19 16.12 7.06 2.33
C LEU A 19 14.73 6.43 2.14
N ALA A 20 13.97 6.24 3.22
CA ALA A 20 12.60 5.73 3.14
C ALA A 20 11.70 6.65 2.32
N ARG A 21 11.81 7.97 2.52
CA ARG A 21 11.08 8.96 1.71
C ARG A 21 11.51 8.96 0.24
N GLU A 22 12.82 8.82 -0.03
CA GLU A 22 13.33 8.70 -1.39
C GLU A 22 12.79 7.44 -2.09
N ALA A 23 12.82 6.29 -1.40
CA ALA A 23 12.29 5.04 -1.91
C ALA A 23 10.78 5.15 -2.20
N ALA A 24 10.00 5.71 -1.28
CA ALA A 24 8.57 5.94 -1.49
C ALA A 24 8.31 6.84 -2.72
N ARG A 25 9.01 7.97 -2.84
CA ARG A 25 8.91 8.87 -4.01
C ARG A 25 9.21 8.14 -5.33
N LYS A 26 10.32 7.38 -5.38
CA LYS A 26 10.76 6.67 -6.60
C LYS A 26 9.88 5.46 -6.95
N SER A 27 9.07 4.97 -6.01
CA SER A 27 8.12 3.87 -6.19
C SER A 27 6.74 4.33 -6.66
N ILE A 28 6.32 5.56 -6.34
CA ILE A 28 5.03 6.10 -6.78
C ILE A 28 4.97 6.16 -8.31
N VAL A 29 3.90 5.60 -8.87
CA VAL A 29 3.62 5.58 -10.31
C VAL A 29 2.46 6.53 -10.61
N LEU A 30 2.68 7.52 -11.48
CA LEU A 30 1.61 8.34 -12.02
C LEU A 30 0.91 7.57 -13.14
N LEU A 31 -0.33 7.14 -12.91
CA LEU A 31 -1.09 6.32 -13.86
C LEU A 31 -1.87 7.17 -14.85
N GLU A 32 -2.56 8.19 -14.36
CA GLU A 32 -3.35 9.14 -15.14
C GLU A 32 -3.02 10.56 -14.71
N ASN A 33 -2.95 11.49 -15.66
CA ASN A 33 -2.85 12.92 -15.42
C ASN A 33 -3.35 13.68 -16.66
N ASP A 34 -4.46 14.41 -16.53
CA ASP A 34 -5.02 15.26 -17.61
C ASP A 34 -4.38 16.66 -17.68
N GLY A 35 -3.31 16.88 -16.91
CA GLY A 35 -2.66 18.17 -16.71
C GLY A 35 -3.03 18.84 -15.37
N THR A 36 -3.92 18.22 -14.59
CA THR A 36 -4.30 18.69 -13.25
C THR A 36 -3.14 18.66 -12.24
N LEU A 37 -2.29 17.63 -12.27
CA LEU A 37 -1.12 17.55 -11.40
C LEU A 37 0.13 18.19 -12.05
N PRO A 38 0.99 18.85 -11.25
CA PRO A 38 0.90 19.05 -9.79
C PRO A 38 0.04 20.25 -9.37
N PHE A 39 -0.57 20.18 -8.18
CA PHE A 39 -1.29 21.29 -7.55
C PHE A 39 -0.35 22.33 -6.92
N THR A 40 -0.83 23.57 -6.82
CA THR A 40 -0.14 24.62 -6.04
C THR A 40 -0.36 24.43 -4.55
N LYS A 41 0.61 24.85 -3.73
CA LYS A 41 0.50 24.87 -2.26
C LYS A 41 -0.39 26.00 -1.71
N GLU A 42 -0.97 26.81 -2.59
CA GLU A 42 -1.85 27.94 -2.26
C GLU A 42 -3.33 27.53 -2.08
N VAL A 43 -3.63 26.24 -2.26
CA VAL A 43 -4.96 25.67 -2.01
C VAL A 43 -5.39 25.95 -0.56
N LYS A 44 -6.64 26.36 -0.36
CA LYS A 44 -7.12 26.79 0.97
C LYS A 44 -7.86 25.68 1.69
N LYS A 45 -8.66 24.89 0.97
CA LYS A 45 -9.46 23.80 1.53
C LYS A 45 -9.20 22.50 0.81
N VAL A 46 -8.74 21.48 1.54
CA VAL A 46 -8.45 20.15 1.01
C VAL A 46 -9.22 19.12 1.80
N ALA A 47 -10.02 18.30 1.11
CA ALA A 47 -10.64 17.12 1.68
C ALA A 47 -9.79 15.89 1.37
N VAL A 48 -9.25 15.24 2.39
CA VAL A 48 -8.60 13.93 2.27
C VAL A 48 -9.61 12.87 2.68
N ILE A 49 -10.01 12.02 1.73
CA ILE A 49 -11.17 11.14 1.87
C ILE A 49 -10.78 9.70 1.57
N GLY A 50 -11.29 8.75 2.35
CA GLY A 50 -11.20 7.33 2.04
C GLY A 50 -10.62 6.50 3.18
N PRO A 51 -10.84 5.17 3.15
CA PRO A 51 -10.46 4.29 4.25
C PRO A 51 -8.95 4.23 4.52
N ASN A 52 -8.13 4.56 3.52
CA ASN A 52 -6.68 4.53 3.61
C ASN A 52 -6.06 5.92 3.85
N ALA A 53 -6.88 6.97 4.05
CA ALA A 53 -6.35 8.33 4.18
C ALA A 53 -5.61 8.57 5.50
N ASP A 54 -6.03 7.94 6.60
CA ASP A 54 -5.40 8.08 7.92
C ASP A 54 -5.27 6.74 8.65
N ASP A 55 -4.90 5.69 7.91
CA ASP A 55 -4.64 4.37 8.45
C ASP A 55 -3.13 4.12 8.51
N LEU A 56 -2.64 3.63 9.64
CA LEU A 56 -1.23 3.25 9.80
C LEU A 56 -0.95 1.88 9.17
N GLU A 57 -1.93 0.98 9.13
CA GLU A 57 -1.73 -0.36 8.57
C GLU A 57 -1.46 -0.28 7.08
N VAL A 58 -2.10 0.64 6.35
CA VAL A 58 -1.86 0.82 4.90
C VAL A 58 -0.46 1.34 4.55
N LEU A 59 0.27 1.91 5.51
CA LEU A 59 1.67 2.26 5.28
C LEU A 59 2.56 1.02 5.24
N LEU A 60 2.09 -0.04 5.88
CA LEU A 60 2.79 -1.29 6.08
C LEU A 60 2.36 -2.27 4.99
N GLY A 61 3.25 -3.18 4.63
CA GLY A 61 2.91 -4.37 3.87
C GLY A 61 2.88 -5.58 4.79
N ASN A 62 2.96 -6.78 4.21
CA ASN A 62 3.26 -7.97 4.99
C ASN A 62 4.75 -7.99 5.40
N TYR A 63 5.10 -8.68 6.49
CA TYR A 63 6.47 -8.79 7.01
C TYR A 63 7.18 -7.44 7.28
N ASN A 64 6.49 -6.53 7.93
CA ASN A 64 6.99 -5.19 8.20
C ASN A 64 7.65 -5.06 9.59
N GLY A 65 8.53 -4.05 9.72
CA GLY A 65 8.87 -3.46 11.01
C GLY A 65 7.89 -2.34 11.36
N TYR A 66 7.98 -1.82 12.58
CA TYR A 66 7.14 -0.73 13.05
C TYR A 66 7.98 0.54 13.19
N SER A 67 7.50 1.62 12.58
CA SER A 67 8.18 2.92 12.67
C SER A 67 7.75 3.67 13.92
N ARG A 68 8.67 4.43 14.52
CA ARG A 68 8.35 5.32 15.65
C ARG A 68 7.48 6.51 15.24
N ASN A 69 7.66 7.03 14.02
CA ASN A 69 6.98 8.23 13.54
C ASN A 69 6.44 8.05 12.11
N PRO A 70 5.53 7.09 11.87
CA PRO A 70 4.94 6.88 10.55
C PRO A 70 4.05 8.06 10.15
N VAL A 71 4.03 8.36 8.85
CA VAL A 71 3.27 9.50 8.27
C VAL A 71 2.21 8.98 7.30
N THR A 72 0.94 9.03 7.73
CA THR A 72 -0.23 8.71 6.89
C THR A 72 -0.39 9.70 5.74
N PRO A 73 -1.16 9.36 4.68
CA PRO A 73 -1.50 10.33 3.63
C PRO A 73 -2.06 11.64 4.20
N LEU A 74 -3.04 11.59 5.12
CA LEU A 74 -3.61 12.77 5.77
C LEU A 74 -2.54 13.59 6.49
N ALA A 75 -1.68 12.95 7.29
CA ALA A 75 -0.60 13.62 8.00
C ALA A 75 0.39 14.27 7.02
N GLY A 76 0.74 13.59 5.93
CA GLY A 76 1.62 14.11 4.89
C GLY A 76 1.04 15.36 4.19
N ILE A 77 -0.25 15.37 3.87
CA ILE A 77 -0.93 16.53 3.30
C ILE A 77 -0.97 17.70 4.30
N ARG A 78 -1.28 17.44 5.58
CA ARG A 78 -1.25 18.47 6.64
C ARG A 78 0.16 19.05 6.84
N ASN A 79 1.18 18.21 6.85
CA ASN A 79 2.58 18.63 6.92
C ASN A 79 2.96 19.53 5.73
N LYS A 80 2.46 19.20 4.53
CA LYS A 80 2.73 19.95 3.30
C LYS A 80 2.01 21.29 3.25
N LEU A 81 0.81 21.36 3.82
CA LEU A 81 -0.08 22.52 3.76
C LEU A 81 -0.45 23.05 5.15
N PRO A 82 0.51 23.57 5.93
CA PRO A 82 0.25 24.01 7.30
C PRO A 82 -0.69 25.23 7.41
N GLN A 83 -1.00 25.90 6.29
CA GLN A 83 -1.88 27.07 6.22
C GLN A 83 -3.26 26.74 5.62
N ALA A 84 -3.46 25.53 5.10
CA ALA A 84 -4.73 25.12 4.51
C ALA A 84 -5.62 24.46 5.58
N GLU A 85 -6.93 24.57 5.39
CA GLU A 85 -7.91 23.75 6.09
C GLU A 85 -7.91 22.35 5.45
N VAL A 86 -7.35 21.37 6.15
CA VAL A 86 -7.29 19.97 5.69
C VAL A 86 -8.26 19.12 6.50
N SER A 87 -9.43 18.84 5.92
CA SER A 87 -10.47 17.98 6.48
C SER A 87 -10.21 16.51 6.14
N PHE A 88 -10.72 15.63 7.00
CA PHE A 88 -10.71 14.19 6.79
C PHE A 88 -12.14 13.67 6.81
N ALA A 89 -12.44 12.69 5.96
CA ALA A 89 -13.65 11.88 6.08
C ALA A 89 -13.35 10.45 5.62
N GLN A 90 -13.86 9.46 6.36
CA GLN A 90 -13.65 8.05 6.02
C GLN A 90 -14.28 7.69 4.65
N GLY A 91 -15.48 8.21 4.37
CA GLY A 91 -16.21 8.01 3.12
C GLY A 91 -16.85 6.64 2.95
N CYS A 92 -16.14 5.55 3.23
CA CYS A 92 -16.67 4.19 3.16
C CYS A 92 -15.83 3.20 3.99
N ALA A 93 -16.38 2.02 4.24
CA ALA A 93 -15.59 0.88 4.71
C ALA A 93 -14.59 0.42 3.61
N LEU A 94 -13.48 -0.19 4.04
CA LEU A 94 -12.46 -0.71 3.13
C LEU A 94 -13.01 -1.79 2.19
N ALA A 95 -13.86 -2.69 2.71
CA ALA A 95 -14.64 -3.65 1.94
C ALA A 95 -16.02 -3.83 2.58
N ALA A 96 -16.99 -4.31 1.80
CA ALA A 96 -18.31 -4.62 2.32
C ALA A 96 -18.23 -5.67 3.44
N GLY A 97 -18.85 -5.38 4.59
CA GLY A 97 -18.83 -6.27 5.76
C GLY A 97 -17.58 -6.17 6.64
N LEU A 98 -16.55 -5.40 6.24
CA LEU A 98 -15.41 -5.12 7.12
C LEU A 98 -15.74 -3.90 7.98
N PRO A 99 -15.66 -4.01 9.32
CA PRO A 99 -15.98 -2.88 10.19
C PRO A 99 -14.89 -1.80 10.13
N TYR A 100 -15.32 -0.55 10.25
CA TYR A 100 -14.45 0.58 10.51
C TYR A 100 -14.25 0.75 12.02
N LEU A 101 -13.24 0.07 12.55
CA LEU A 101 -12.90 0.09 13.95
C LEU A 101 -12.17 1.39 14.33
N ARG A 102 -12.71 2.11 15.32
CA ARG A 102 -12.11 3.30 15.94
C ARG A 102 -11.91 3.05 17.44
N THR A 103 -10.99 3.76 18.08
CA THR A 103 -10.86 3.77 19.54
C THR A 103 -12.20 4.12 20.19
N VAL A 104 -12.60 3.36 21.21
CA VAL A 104 -13.81 3.66 21.98
C VAL A 104 -13.65 5.02 22.66
N PRO A 105 -14.55 5.99 22.42
CA PRO A 105 -14.42 7.33 22.97
C PRO A 105 -14.65 7.32 24.48
N SER A 106 -13.97 8.20 25.19
CA SER A 106 -14.08 8.31 26.66
C SER A 106 -15.49 8.64 27.14
N GLY A 107 -16.31 9.29 26.31
CA GLY A 107 -17.69 9.68 26.64
C GLY A 107 -18.66 8.52 26.84
N VAL A 108 -18.28 7.28 26.53
CA VAL A 108 -19.11 6.07 26.74
C VAL A 108 -18.52 5.09 27.75
N LEU A 109 -17.38 5.44 28.38
CA LEU A 109 -16.69 4.58 29.35
C LEU A 109 -16.80 5.19 30.75
N PHE A 110 -17.13 4.37 31.74
CA PHE A 110 -17.28 4.80 33.13
C PHE A 110 -16.69 3.78 34.11
N THR A 111 -16.23 4.23 35.27
CA THR A 111 -15.61 3.34 36.27
C THR A 111 -16.65 2.58 37.10
N ASP A 112 -17.92 3.00 37.07
CA ASP A 112 -19.00 2.47 37.88
C ASP A 112 -20.36 2.44 37.14
N MET A 113 -21.30 1.64 37.63
CA MET A 113 -22.66 1.47 37.05
C MET A 113 -23.56 2.70 37.20
N GLN A 114 -23.21 3.65 38.08
CA GLN A 114 -23.89 4.93 38.20
C GLN A 114 -23.34 5.97 37.21
N MET A 115 -22.30 5.62 36.44
CA MET A 115 -21.68 6.44 35.40
C MET A 115 -21.16 7.79 35.93
N THR A 116 -20.63 7.80 37.15
CA THR A 116 -20.24 9.06 37.83
C THR A 116 -18.88 9.59 37.43
N GLN A 117 -17.95 8.69 37.08
CA GLN A 117 -16.58 9.03 36.71
C GLN A 117 -16.25 8.43 35.33
N PRO A 118 -15.84 9.26 34.33
CA PRO A 118 -15.44 8.77 33.01
C PRO A 118 -14.14 7.95 33.02
N GLY A 119 -14.06 6.97 32.12
CA GLY A 119 -12.92 6.07 31.92
C GLY A 119 -13.08 4.70 32.57
N LEU A 120 -12.06 3.86 32.45
CA LEU A 120 -12.01 2.52 33.06
C LEU A 120 -10.95 2.49 34.17
N THR A 121 -11.18 1.68 35.21
CA THR A 121 -10.20 1.46 36.27
C THR A 121 -9.18 0.43 35.82
N GLY A 122 -7.94 0.86 35.60
CA GLY A 122 -6.81 0.00 35.23
C GLY A 122 -6.01 -0.45 36.45
N HIS A 123 -5.89 -1.76 36.63
CA HIS A 123 -4.98 -2.42 37.57
C HIS A 123 -3.75 -2.93 36.81
N TYR A 124 -2.57 -2.48 37.20
CA TYR A 124 -1.32 -2.78 36.50
C TYR A 124 -0.45 -3.70 37.34
N TYR A 125 -0.04 -4.83 36.77
CA TYR A 125 0.69 -5.89 37.45
C TYR A 125 2.07 -6.05 36.84
N ASN A 126 3.09 -6.22 37.68
CA ASN A 126 4.47 -6.44 37.25
C ASN A 126 4.77 -7.94 36.98
N ASN A 127 3.80 -8.62 36.37
CA ASN A 127 3.85 -10.01 35.92
C ASN A 127 2.80 -10.23 34.81
N SER A 128 2.92 -11.29 34.03
CA SER A 128 2.04 -11.63 32.90
C SER A 128 0.78 -12.42 33.30
N LEU A 129 0.48 -12.58 34.59
CA LEU A 129 -0.57 -13.48 35.10
C LEU A 129 -1.74 -12.76 35.79
N TRP A 130 -1.72 -11.42 35.90
CA TRP A 130 -2.68 -10.63 36.68
C TRP A 130 -2.78 -11.05 38.16
N GLU A 131 -1.69 -11.61 38.72
CA GLU A 131 -1.67 -12.14 40.08
C GLU A 131 -1.04 -11.17 41.08
N GLY A 132 -1.51 -11.24 42.34
CA GLY A 132 -1.03 -10.42 43.45
C GLY A 132 -1.69 -9.04 43.52
N ASP A 133 -1.11 -8.15 44.32
CA ASP A 133 -1.54 -6.75 44.39
C ASP A 133 -1.04 -5.97 43.16
N PRO A 134 -1.88 -5.14 42.53
CA PRO A 134 -1.43 -4.28 41.43
C PRO A 134 -0.39 -3.27 41.95
N VAL A 135 0.69 -3.08 41.18
CA VAL A 135 1.74 -2.11 41.51
C VAL A 135 1.30 -0.67 41.24
N HIS A 136 0.40 -0.48 40.28
CA HIS A 136 -0.23 0.80 39.98
C HIS A 136 -1.73 0.64 39.72
N MET A 137 -2.47 1.68 40.06
CA MET A 137 -3.89 1.82 39.74
C MET A 137 -4.15 3.22 39.19
N ARG A 138 -4.85 3.32 38.06
CA ARG A 138 -5.30 4.62 37.53
C ARG A 138 -6.60 4.49 36.74
N THR A 139 -7.27 5.61 36.54
CA THR A 139 -8.40 5.70 35.61
C THR A 139 -7.90 6.09 34.22
N ASP A 140 -8.14 5.24 33.24
CA ASP A 140 -7.80 5.46 31.84
C ASP A 140 -9.05 5.91 31.08
N GLN A 141 -9.05 7.13 30.55
CA GLN A 141 -10.22 7.69 29.85
C GLN A 141 -10.50 6.97 28.52
N THR A 142 -9.46 6.51 27.85
CA THR A 142 -9.50 5.72 26.62
C THR A 142 -8.45 4.62 26.72
N ILE A 143 -8.69 3.48 26.08
CA ILE A 143 -7.67 2.43 25.96
C ILE A 143 -7.11 2.50 24.55
N ASP A 144 -6.02 3.23 24.41
CA ASP A 144 -5.28 3.40 23.16
C ASP A 144 -3.80 3.58 23.49
N PHE A 145 -3.15 2.46 23.77
CA PHE A 145 -1.78 2.43 24.26
C PHE A 145 -0.86 1.74 23.26
N THR A 146 0.23 2.42 22.93
CA THR A 146 1.40 1.85 22.25
C THR A 146 2.62 2.22 23.07
N TRP A 147 3.04 1.33 23.97
CA TRP A 147 4.19 1.54 24.85
C TRP A 147 5.52 1.21 24.20
N TRP A 148 5.50 0.57 23.02
CA TRP A 148 6.69 0.13 22.32
C TRP A 148 7.50 -0.86 23.18
N ASP A 149 8.78 -0.61 23.36
CA ASP A 149 9.72 -1.38 24.17
C ASP A 149 9.68 -1.00 25.67
N LYS A 150 8.68 -0.23 26.10
CA LYS A 150 8.53 0.25 27.48
C LYS A 150 7.33 -0.38 28.19
N ALA A 151 7.34 -0.28 29.51
CA ALA A 151 6.20 -0.56 30.36
C ALA A 151 5.30 0.69 30.53
N PRO A 152 4.06 0.54 31.05
CA PRO A 152 3.18 1.66 31.35
C PRO A 152 3.74 2.62 32.42
N PHE A 153 4.63 2.12 33.28
CA PHE A 153 5.30 2.86 34.36
C PHE A 153 6.79 2.47 34.43
N GLU A 154 7.66 3.38 34.89
CA GLU A 154 9.12 3.19 34.87
C GLU A 154 9.63 2.07 35.79
N ASP A 155 8.88 1.73 36.84
CA ASP A 155 9.20 0.69 37.83
C ASP A 155 8.65 -0.70 37.47
N MET A 156 8.04 -0.83 36.29
CA MET A 156 7.53 -2.08 35.75
C MET A 156 8.48 -2.70 34.72
N ASN A 157 8.43 -4.02 34.59
CA ASN A 157 9.19 -4.77 33.59
C ASN A 157 8.53 -4.63 32.22
N ALA A 158 9.20 -3.94 31.30
CA ALA A 158 8.70 -3.69 29.94
C ALA A 158 8.46 -4.95 29.10
N ARG A 159 9.10 -6.08 29.44
CA ARG A 159 8.95 -7.35 28.72
C ARG A 159 7.98 -8.31 29.40
N ASN A 160 7.53 -8.02 30.62
CA ASN A 160 6.65 -8.92 31.35
C ASN A 160 5.75 -8.13 32.31
N PHE A 161 4.54 -7.81 31.84
CA PHE A 161 3.52 -7.14 32.64
C PHE A 161 2.12 -7.48 32.15
N SER A 162 1.12 -7.17 32.95
CA SER A 162 -0.27 -7.32 32.56
C SER A 162 -1.12 -6.19 33.12
N VAL A 163 -2.24 -5.93 32.45
CA VAL A 163 -3.18 -4.88 32.84
C VAL A 163 -4.59 -5.43 32.79
N GLU A 164 -5.39 -5.09 33.79
CA GLU A 164 -6.83 -5.33 33.80
C GLU A 164 -7.56 -3.99 33.90
N TRP A 165 -8.33 -3.65 32.87
CA TRP A 165 -9.29 -2.56 32.92
C TRP A 165 -10.68 -3.11 33.23
N SER A 166 -11.36 -2.48 34.18
CA SER A 166 -12.73 -2.81 34.55
C SER A 166 -13.58 -1.54 34.68
N GLY A 167 -14.84 -1.65 34.31
CA GLY A 167 -15.79 -0.55 34.38
C GLY A 167 -17.07 -0.86 33.60
N VAL A 168 -17.60 0.16 32.94
CA VAL A 168 -18.90 0.14 32.29
C VAL A 168 -18.82 0.81 30.93
N LEU A 169 -19.42 0.18 29.93
CA LEU A 169 -19.75 0.76 28.64
C LEU A 169 -21.21 1.21 28.66
N CYS A 170 -21.50 2.45 28.29
CA CYS A 170 -22.86 2.95 28.11
C CYS A 170 -22.94 3.76 26.82
N VAL A 171 -23.66 3.23 25.84
CA VAL A 171 -23.73 3.81 24.49
C VAL A 171 -24.93 4.76 24.37
N PRO A 172 -24.85 5.82 23.53
CA PRO A 172 -25.93 6.79 23.41
C PRO A 172 -27.13 6.28 22.61
N GLU A 173 -26.91 5.33 21.69
CA GLU A 173 -27.91 4.89 20.72
C GLU A 173 -28.06 3.37 20.73
N SER A 174 -29.29 2.87 20.56
CA SER A 174 -29.53 1.44 20.42
C SER A 174 -29.17 1.00 19.00
N GLY A 175 -28.46 -0.12 18.86
CA GLY A 175 -28.12 -0.63 17.54
C GLY A 175 -27.12 -1.78 17.56
N ARG A 176 -26.74 -2.20 16.35
CA ARG A 176 -25.67 -3.17 16.15
C ARG A 176 -24.33 -2.44 16.19
N TYR A 177 -23.53 -2.76 17.19
CA TYR A 177 -22.16 -2.29 17.33
C TYR A 177 -21.20 -3.42 16.92
N VAL A 178 -19.96 -3.03 16.64
CA VAL A 178 -18.83 -3.95 16.61
C VAL A 178 -17.95 -3.62 17.80
N MET A 179 -17.60 -4.59 18.63
CA MET A 179 -16.66 -4.42 19.74
C MET A 179 -15.39 -5.17 19.41
N GLY A 180 -14.25 -4.49 19.53
CA GLY A 180 -12.96 -5.01 19.10
C GLY A 180 -11.82 -4.67 20.03
N ALA A 181 -10.70 -5.35 19.81
CA ALA A 181 -9.45 -5.07 20.49
C ALA A 181 -8.27 -5.29 19.54
N GLU A 182 -7.26 -4.42 19.65
CA GLU A 182 -5.95 -4.63 19.04
C GLU A 182 -4.93 -4.85 20.14
N ALA A 183 -4.17 -5.93 20.06
CA ALA A 183 -3.08 -6.20 21.00
C ALA A 183 -1.94 -6.92 20.27
N PHE A 184 -0.72 -6.89 20.80
CA PHE A 184 0.35 -7.82 20.40
C PHE A 184 0.17 -9.16 21.11
N SER A 185 0.75 -9.33 22.31
CA SER A 185 0.88 -10.64 22.95
C SER A 185 -0.45 -11.30 23.28
N GLY A 186 -1.46 -10.54 23.71
CA GLY A 186 -2.79 -11.10 23.92
C GLY A 186 -3.73 -10.21 24.70
N CYS A 187 -5.03 -10.41 24.49
CA CYS A 187 -6.07 -9.76 25.26
C CYS A 187 -7.32 -10.61 25.41
N THR A 188 -8.07 -10.34 26.48
CA THR A 188 -9.43 -10.85 26.68
C THR A 188 -10.37 -9.67 26.85
N LEU A 189 -11.52 -9.68 26.15
CA LEU A 189 -12.57 -8.68 26.27
C LEU A 189 -13.88 -9.37 26.66
N THR A 190 -14.49 -8.91 27.75
CA THR A 190 -15.82 -9.38 28.18
C THR A 190 -16.80 -8.22 28.34
N LEU A 191 -18.06 -8.49 28.03
CA LEU A 191 -19.17 -7.56 28.17
C LEU A 191 -20.33 -8.27 28.89
N ASP A 192 -20.79 -7.73 30.01
CA ASP A 192 -21.76 -8.36 30.92
C ASP A 192 -21.41 -9.81 31.32
N GLY A 193 -20.11 -10.11 31.39
CA GLY A 193 -19.60 -11.45 31.70
C GLY A 193 -19.57 -12.43 30.52
N GLU A 194 -20.09 -12.04 29.35
CA GLU A 194 -19.92 -12.80 28.11
C GLU A 194 -18.57 -12.48 27.48
N GLU A 195 -17.84 -13.53 27.08
CA GLU A 195 -16.54 -13.40 26.41
C GLU A 195 -16.75 -13.04 24.93
N LEU A 196 -16.18 -11.90 24.51
CA LEU A 196 -16.19 -11.45 23.12
C LEU A 196 -14.88 -11.78 22.41
N ILE A 197 -13.75 -11.59 23.08
CA ILE A 197 -12.41 -11.82 22.54
C ILE A 197 -11.61 -12.57 23.58
N ASN A 198 -10.85 -13.58 23.15
CA ASN A 198 -9.91 -14.30 23.97
C ASN A 198 -8.75 -14.81 23.12
N ARG A 199 -7.64 -14.08 23.16
CA ARG A 199 -6.49 -14.36 22.30
C ARG A 199 -5.19 -14.19 23.06
N ILE A 200 -4.29 -15.13 22.83
CA ILE A 200 -2.86 -15.01 23.11
C ILE A 200 -2.14 -15.36 21.80
N ASP A 201 -1.29 -14.44 21.31
CA ASP A 201 -0.56 -14.54 20.04
C ASP A 201 0.86 -13.99 20.22
N GLY A 202 1.89 -14.76 19.85
CA GLY A 202 3.28 -14.38 20.03
C GLY A 202 3.95 -13.77 18.78
N HIS A 203 3.23 -13.62 17.66
CA HIS A 203 3.87 -13.35 16.37
C HIS A 203 3.68 -11.92 15.83
N HIS A 204 2.53 -11.29 16.04
CA HIS A 204 2.28 -9.90 15.65
C HIS A 204 1.02 -9.34 16.32
N ALA A 205 0.88 -8.01 16.28
CA ALA A 205 -0.36 -7.35 16.66
C ALA A 205 -1.50 -7.71 15.71
N ARG A 206 -2.68 -7.96 16.29
CA ARG A 206 -3.90 -8.32 15.56
C ARG A 206 -5.13 -7.63 16.14
N LYS A 207 -6.00 -7.20 15.24
CA LYS A 207 -7.36 -6.76 15.55
C LYS A 207 -8.30 -7.96 15.57
N GLU A 208 -9.01 -8.13 16.68
CA GLU A 208 -10.16 -9.04 16.78
C GLU A 208 -11.41 -8.26 17.11
N TYR A 209 -12.57 -8.78 16.69
CA TYR A 209 -13.84 -8.13 16.94
C TYR A 209 -15.02 -9.10 16.85
N GLU A 210 -16.10 -8.74 17.53
CA GLU A 210 -17.39 -9.41 17.48
C GLU A 210 -18.54 -8.40 17.35
N TYR A 211 -19.64 -8.86 16.76
CA TYR A 211 -20.85 -8.05 16.60
C TYR A 211 -21.73 -8.18 17.84
N VAL A 212 -22.17 -7.04 18.39
CA VAL A 212 -23.03 -7.00 19.58
C VAL A 212 -24.23 -6.10 19.36
N GLN A 213 -25.35 -6.42 20.01
CA GLN A 213 -26.54 -5.58 20.03
C GLN A 213 -26.59 -4.83 21.36
N LEU A 214 -26.50 -3.50 21.31
CA LEU A 214 -26.53 -2.65 22.49
C LEU A 214 -27.79 -1.78 22.52
N GLU A 215 -28.23 -1.43 23.72
CA GLU A 215 -29.34 -0.53 24.00
C GLU A 215 -28.80 0.81 24.52
N GLY A 216 -29.26 1.91 23.93
CA GLY A 216 -28.86 3.25 24.33
C GLY A 216 -29.22 3.54 25.79
N GLY A 217 -28.26 4.07 26.55
CA GLY A 217 -28.43 4.41 27.96
C GLY A 217 -28.38 3.23 28.94
N LYS A 218 -28.28 1.99 28.45
CA LYS A 218 -28.09 0.81 29.30
C LYS A 218 -26.60 0.65 29.66
N PRO A 219 -26.24 0.54 30.95
CA PRO A 219 -24.87 0.25 31.36
C PRO A 219 -24.56 -1.24 31.20
N TYR A 220 -23.44 -1.54 30.57
CA TYR A 220 -22.89 -2.89 30.38
C TYR A 220 -21.56 -3.00 31.12
N ALA A 221 -21.40 -4.00 31.98
CA ALA A 221 -20.13 -4.24 32.66
C ALA A 221 -19.07 -4.65 31.62
N LEU A 222 -17.91 -4.02 31.65
CA LEU A 222 -16.84 -4.22 30.69
C LEU A 222 -15.56 -4.60 31.43
N THR A 223 -14.92 -5.70 31.01
CA THR A 223 -13.57 -6.06 31.46
C THR A 223 -12.69 -6.30 30.26
N LEU A 224 -11.53 -5.66 30.25
CA LEU A 224 -10.47 -5.85 29.26
C LEU A 224 -9.18 -6.23 29.98
N ARG A 225 -8.56 -7.34 29.56
CA ARG A 225 -7.26 -7.78 30.07
C ARG A 225 -6.24 -7.79 28.95
N TYR A 226 -5.03 -7.33 29.25
CA TYR A 226 -3.88 -7.33 28.36
C TYR A 226 -2.68 -7.99 29.02
N VAL A 227 -1.90 -8.71 28.24
CA VAL A 227 -0.61 -9.29 28.65
C VAL A 227 0.50 -8.85 27.70
N GLN A 228 1.64 -8.48 28.26
CA GLN A 228 2.93 -8.42 27.58
C GLN A 228 3.79 -9.57 28.11
N ASP A 229 4.20 -10.47 27.22
CA ASP A 229 5.05 -11.63 27.55
C ASP A 229 6.14 -11.82 26.50
N ASP A 230 7.25 -11.13 26.70
CA ASP A 230 8.49 -11.17 25.91
C ASP A 230 8.37 -10.90 24.40
N THR A 231 7.25 -10.34 23.94
CA THR A 231 7.07 -9.89 22.55
C THR A 231 7.82 -8.60 22.26
N GLU A 232 8.04 -8.30 20.97
CA GLU A 232 8.91 -7.22 20.49
C GLU A 232 8.50 -5.84 21.02
N TYR A 233 7.20 -5.60 21.19
CA TYR A 233 6.67 -4.36 21.73
C TYR A 233 5.26 -4.54 22.30
N ALA A 234 4.85 -3.61 23.17
CA ALA A 234 3.56 -3.63 23.83
C ALA A 234 2.58 -2.61 23.21
N THR A 235 1.40 -3.10 22.80
CA THR A 235 0.28 -2.27 22.37
C THR A 235 -1.05 -2.91 22.78
N MET A 236 -2.02 -2.06 23.14
CA MET A 236 -3.38 -2.45 23.50
C MET A 236 -4.34 -1.30 23.14
N ARG A 237 -5.35 -1.58 22.30
CA ARG A 237 -6.43 -0.65 21.98
C ARG A 237 -7.79 -1.31 22.15
N LEU A 238 -8.72 -0.61 22.78
CA LEU A 238 -10.13 -0.98 22.79
C LEU A 238 -10.82 -0.26 21.63
N LEU A 239 -11.43 -1.02 20.73
CA LEU A 239 -11.98 -0.53 19.48
C LEU A 239 -13.48 -0.79 19.40
N TRP A 240 -14.18 0.03 18.61
CA TRP A 240 -15.56 -0.21 18.24
C TRP A 240 -15.92 0.33 16.85
N GLU A 241 -17.06 -0.12 16.34
CA GLU A 241 -17.83 0.58 15.31
C GLU A 241 -19.22 0.86 15.89
N ALA A 242 -19.63 2.13 15.88
CA ALA A 242 -20.98 2.54 16.28
C ALA A 242 -21.97 2.41 15.10
N PRO A 243 -23.28 2.23 15.35
CA PRO A 243 -24.30 2.12 14.32
C PRO A 243 -24.28 3.29 13.31
N GLN A 244 -24.19 2.95 12.04
CA GLN A 244 -24.49 3.76 10.84
C GLN A 244 -24.22 5.28 10.94
N GLU A 245 -22.94 5.64 11.05
CA GLU A 245 -22.48 6.89 10.47
C GLU A 245 -22.71 6.84 8.94
N ASN A 246 -23.40 7.83 8.36
CA ASN A 246 -23.51 7.92 6.91
C ASN A 246 -22.19 8.48 6.34
N LEU A 247 -21.17 7.61 6.29
CA LEU A 247 -19.81 7.95 5.88
C LEU A 247 -19.76 8.62 4.51
N LEU A 248 -20.62 8.17 3.58
CA LEU A 248 -20.70 8.73 2.24
C LEU A 248 -21.21 10.18 2.27
N ALA A 249 -22.27 10.47 3.03
CA ALA A 249 -22.80 11.82 3.13
C ALA A 249 -21.79 12.79 3.75
N GLU A 250 -21.06 12.36 4.79
CA GLU A 250 -19.99 13.14 5.41
C GLU A 250 -18.87 13.46 4.40
N ALA A 251 -18.41 12.44 3.67
CA ALA A 251 -17.39 12.62 2.64
C ALA A 251 -17.85 13.56 1.52
N LEU A 252 -19.09 13.45 1.06
CA LEU A 252 -19.64 14.33 0.03
C LEU A 252 -19.79 15.77 0.52
N ALA A 253 -20.17 15.98 1.78
CA ALA A 253 -20.21 17.32 2.39
C ALA A 253 -18.81 17.95 2.43
N SER A 254 -17.83 17.21 2.96
CA SER A 254 -16.42 17.64 3.04
C SER A 254 -15.82 17.94 1.66
N ALA A 255 -16.07 17.06 0.67
CA ALA A 255 -15.63 17.27 -0.71
C ALA A 255 -16.29 18.49 -1.37
N SER A 256 -17.57 18.73 -1.12
CA SER A 256 -18.30 19.85 -1.72
C SER A 256 -17.79 21.21 -1.24
N GLU A 257 -17.32 21.30 0.01
CA GLU A 257 -16.78 22.52 0.59
C GLU A 257 -15.29 22.76 0.30
N SER A 258 -14.61 21.78 -0.29
CA SER A 258 -13.17 21.83 -0.57
C SER A 258 -12.84 22.34 -1.97
N ASP A 259 -11.64 22.90 -2.11
CA ASP A 259 -11.06 23.32 -3.39
C ASP A 259 -10.42 22.13 -4.13
N LEU A 260 -9.90 21.16 -3.36
CA LEU A 260 -9.24 19.95 -3.83
C LEU A 260 -9.73 18.74 -3.03
N VAL A 261 -9.97 17.63 -3.72
CA VAL A 261 -10.26 16.34 -3.11
C VAL A 261 -9.12 15.36 -3.38
N ILE A 262 -8.61 14.72 -2.33
CA ILE A 262 -7.62 13.65 -2.40
C ILE A 262 -8.28 12.39 -1.89
N LEU A 263 -8.54 11.44 -2.78
CA LEU A 263 -9.11 10.14 -2.43
C LEU A 263 -7.99 9.14 -2.15
N CYS A 264 -7.93 8.55 -0.96
CA CYS A 264 -6.99 7.50 -0.59
C CYS A 264 -7.75 6.17 -0.49
N LEU A 265 -7.69 5.40 -1.57
CA LEU A 265 -8.43 4.15 -1.78
C LEU A 265 -7.46 3.00 -2.04
N GLY A 266 -7.97 1.80 -2.29
CA GLY A 266 -7.17 0.62 -2.62
C GLY A 266 -7.48 -0.56 -1.70
N LEU A 267 -6.44 -1.21 -1.21
CA LEU A 267 -6.50 -2.36 -0.31
C LEU A 267 -5.85 -2.00 1.03
N SER A 268 -5.56 -3.00 1.84
CA SER A 268 -4.83 -2.87 3.10
C SER A 268 -4.23 -4.25 3.41
N PRO A 269 -3.18 -4.33 4.24
CA PRO A 269 -2.75 -5.59 4.84
C PRO A 269 -3.84 -6.31 5.65
N LEU A 270 -5.00 -5.68 5.89
CA LEU A 270 -6.20 -6.35 6.41
C LEU A 270 -6.95 -7.23 5.38
N LEU A 271 -6.70 -7.02 4.09
CA LEU A 271 -7.40 -7.68 2.98
C LEU A 271 -6.46 -8.54 2.13
N GLU A 272 -5.17 -8.24 2.05
CA GLU A 272 -4.19 -9.04 1.33
C GLU A 272 -2.95 -9.31 2.18
N GLY A 273 -2.54 -10.57 2.23
CA GLY A 273 -1.43 -11.03 3.06
C GLY A 273 -1.40 -12.55 3.12
N GLU A 274 -0.36 -13.10 3.74
CA GLU A 274 -0.14 -14.54 3.78
C GLU A 274 -1.10 -15.26 4.75
N GLU A 275 -1.81 -16.27 4.25
CA GLU A 275 -2.68 -17.19 5.01
C GLU A 275 -3.70 -16.49 5.94
N MET A 276 -4.22 -15.33 5.54
CA MET A 276 -5.09 -14.51 6.36
C MET A 276 -6.54 -15.01 6.43
N LYS A 277 -7.15 -14.99 7.62
CA LYS A 277 -8.59 -15.29 7.80
C LYS A 277 -9.46 -14.06 7.54
N VAL A 278 -9.49 -13.58 6.30
CA VAL A 278 -10.34 -12.46 5.87
C VAL A 278 -11.82 -12.89 5.91
N LYS A 279 -12.65 -12.23 6.73
CA LYS A 279 -14.07 -12.57 6.95
C LYS A 279 -15.05 -11.88 5.96
N VAL A 280 -14.56 -11.39 4.82
CA VAL A 280 -15.38 -10.66 3.83
C VAL A 280 -15.32 -11.31 2.45
N ASP A 281 -16.39 -11.13 1.67
CA ASP A 281 -16.51 -11.70 0.34
C ASP A 281 -15.39 -11.20 -0.60
N GLY A 282 -14.98 -12.07 -1.53
CA GLY A 282 -13.93 -11.75 -2.51
C GLY A 282 -12.52 -12.14 -2.10
N PHE A 283 -12.36 -12.86 -0.98
CA PHE A 283 -11.06 -13.30 -0.46
C PHE A 283 -11.10 -14.77 -0.03
N ASN A 284 -9.98 -15.47 -0.18
CA ASN A 284 -9.78 -16.84 0.29
C ASN A 284 -8.41 -16.95 0.97
N GLN A 285 -8.39 -17.02 2.30
CA GLN A 285 -7.15 -17.21 3.08
C GLN A 285 -6.06 -16.15 2.78
N GLY A 286 -6.47 -14.90 2.49
CA GLY A 286 -5.57 -13.78 2.16
C GLY A 286 -5.35 -13.58 0.67
N ASP A 287 -5.66 -14.58 -0.16
CA ASP A 287 -5.71 -14.44 -1.61
C ASP A 287 -6.97 -13.70 -2.04
N ARG A 288 -6.84 -12.89 -3.09
CA ARG A 288 -7.94 -12.15 -3.70
C ARG A 288 -8.61 -12.99 -4.78
N LEU A 289 -9.94 -13.11 -4.71
CA LEU A 289 -10.76 -13.76 -5.74
C LEU A 289 -11.12 -12.81 -6.89
N ASP A 290 -10.95 -11.51 -6.69
CA ASP A 290 -11.18 -10.46 -7.70
C ASP A 290 -10.05 -9.42 -7.65
N THR A 291 -9.71 -8.86 -8.82
CA THR A 291 -8.70 -7.79 -8.96
C THR A 291 -9.28 -6.39 -8.79
N GLY A 292 -10.60 -6.24 -8.78
CA GLY A 292 -11.30 -4.98 -8.71
C GLY A 292 -11.08 -4.21 -7.41
N LEU A 293 -11.18 -2.89 -7.50
CA LEU A 293 -11.33 -2.02 -6.34
C LEU A 293 -12.61 -2.42 -5.57
N PRO A 294 -12.59 -2.50 -4.23
CA PRO A 294 -13.77 -2.88 -3.46
C PRO A 294 -15.01 -2.04 -3.81
N ALA A 295 -16.17 -2.69 -3.89
CA ALA A 295 -17.41 -2.06 -4.38
C ALA A 295 -17.81 -0.80 -3.60
N THR A 296 -17.62 -0.80 -2.28
CA THR A 296 -17.87 0.36 -1.40
C THR A 296 -17.04 1.59 -1.81
N GLN A 297 -15.79 1.36 -2.22
CA GLN A 297 -14.87 2.40 -2.67
C GLN A 297 -15.21 2.86 -4.10
N LEU A 298 -15.66 1.94 -4.97
CA LEU A 298 -16.14 2.26 -6.31
C LEU A 298 -17.36 3.21 -6.28
N GLU A 299 -18.29 2.99 -5.34
CA GLU A 299 -19.44 3.88 -5.14
C GLU A 299 -19.00 5.27 -4.67
N LEU A 300 -18.07 5.32 -3.70
CA LEU A 300 -17.52 6.56 -3.15
C LEU A 300 -16.83 7.41 -4.24
N VAL A 301 -15.90 6.82 -4.99
CA VAL A 301 -15.15 7.55 -6.02
C VAL A 301 -16.07 8.10 -7.11
N LYS A 302 -17.08 7.33 -7.54
CA LYS A 302 -18.08 7.80 -8.50
C LYS A 302 -18.94 8.93 -7.94
N ALA A 303 -19.30 8.85 -6.66
CA ALA A 303 -20.07 9.91 -6.00
C ALA A 303 -19.27 11.22 -5.89
N VAL A 304 -18.01 11.16 -5.48
CA VAL A 304 -17.12 12.32 -5.41
C VAL A 304 -16.86 12.89 -6.80
N LYS A 305 -16.59 12.04 -7.80
CA LYS A 305 -16.39 12.47 -9.20
C LYS A 305 -17.56 13.30 -9.73
N ARG A 306 -18.81 12.94 -9.40
CA ARG A 306 -20.01 13.68 -9.82
C ARG A 306 -20.08 15.12 -9.29
N LEU A 307 -19.31 15.46 -8.25
CA LEU A 307 -19.20 16.83 -7.75
C LEU A 307 -18.40 17.75 -8.68
N GLY A 308 -17.61 17.18 -9.61
CA GLY A 308 -16.80 17.96 -10.56
C GLY A 308 -15.66 18.75 -9.92
N LYS A 309 -15.24 18.35 -8.70
CA LYS A 309 -14.11 18.97 -8.00
C LYS A 309 -12.78 18.49 -8.58
N PRO A 310 -11.72 19.32 -8.56
CA PRO A 310 -10.36 18.83 -8.78
C PRO A 310 -10.09 17.66 -7.84
N THR A 311 -9.81 16.48 -8.41
CA THR A 311 -9.73 15.22 -7.67
C THR A 311 -8.47 14.46 -8.04
N VAL A 312 -7.73 13.99 -7.04
CA VAL A 312 -6.65 13.02 -7.18
C VAL A 312 -7.08 11.73 -6.51
N LEU A 313 -6.98 10.62 -7.21
CA LEU A 313 -7.07 9.29 -6.61
C LEU A 313 -5.65 8.79 -6.29
N VAL A 314 -5.42 8.40 -5.05
CA VAL A 314 -4.22 7.73 -4.55
C VAL A 314 -4.62 6.32 -4.18
N LEU A 315 -4.07 5.35 -4.92
CA LEU A 315 -4.22 3.92 -4.68
C LEU A 315 -3.10 3.45 -3.75
N LEU A 316 -3.49 2.73 -2.70
CA LEU A 316 -2.62 2.14 -1.70
C LEU A 316 -2.93 0.64 -1.64
N ASN A 317 -2.05 -0.18 -2.22
CA ASN A 317 -2.22 -1.63 -2.36
C ASN A 317 -0.87 -2.30 -2.68
N GLY A 318 -0.68 -3.54 -2.24
CA GLY A 318 0.51 -4.35 -2.55
C GLY A 318 0.42 -5.08 -3.89
N SER A 319 -0.78 -5.23 -4.45
CA SER A 319 -1.04 -5.92 -5.71
C SER A 319 -1.80 -5.05 -6.72
N ALA A 320 -1.95 -5.49 -7.97
CA ALA A 320 -2.67 -4.72 -8.99
C ALA A 320 -4.17 -4.60 -8.65
N VAL A 321 -4.71 -3.38 -8.76
CA VAL A 321 -6.14 -3.10 -8.57
C VAL A 321 -6.76 -2.59 -9.86
N SER A 322 -7.81 -3.27 -10.33
CA SER A 322 -8.56 -2.92 -11.53
C SER A 322 -9.77 -2.05 -11.21
N PHE A 323 -10.18 -1.24 -12.16
CA PHE A 323 -11.34 -0.36 -12.05
C PHE A 323 -11.88 0.01 -13.43
N ASP A 324 -13.13 0.48 -13.47
CA ASP A 324 -13.81 0.76 -14.73
C ASP A 324 -13.35 2.07 -15.41
N LYS A 325 -13.89 2.29 -16.61
CA LYS A 325 -13.60 3.49 -17.42
C LYS A 325 -14.03 4.79 -16.75
N GLU A 326 -15.01 4.75 -15.86
CA GLU A 326 -15.47 5.93 -15.14
C GLU A 326 -14.41 6.35 -14.11
N VAL A 327 -13.87 5.42 -13.33
CA VAL A 327 -12.75 5.72 -12.41
C VAL A 327 -11.50 6.11 -13.19
N LYS A 328 -11.18 5.40 -14.28
CA LYS A 328 -10.02 5.70 -15.12
C LYS A 328 -10.03 7.13 -15.68
N SER A 329 -11.21 7.71 -15.89
CA SER A 329 -11.33 9.08 -16.42
C SER A 329 -11.21 10.18 -15.33
N LEU A 330 -10.73 9.85 -14.14
CA LEU A 330 -10.40 10.86 -13.14
C LEU A 330 -9.23 11.74 -13.62
N PRO A 331 -9.16 13.01 -13.18
CA PRO A 331 -8.12 13.93 -13.62
C PRO A 331 -6.70 13.44 -13.32
N ALA A 332 -6.52 12.79 -12.17
CA ALA A 332 -5.24 12.20 -11.80
C ALA A 332 -5.41 10.93 -10.96
N ILE A 333 -4.56 9.94 -11.24
CA ILE A 333 -4.47 8.68 -10.47
C ILE A 333 -2.99 8.38 -10.16
N LEU A 334 -2.68 8.21 -8.88
CA LEU A 334 -1.39 7.76 -8.36
C LEU A 334 -1.52 6.34 -7.82
N GLU A 335 -0.56 5.48 -8.15
CA GLU A 335 -0.32 4.21 -7.45
C GLU A 335 0.85 4.42 -6.47
N ALA A 336 0.55 4.35 -5.18
CA ALA A 336 1.49 4.63 -4.09
C ALA A 336 1.94 3.37 -3.35
N TRP A 337 1.38 2.20 -3.68
CA TRP A 337 1.67 0.92 -3.06
C TRP A 337 1.42 0.91 -1.54
N TYR A 338 2.23 0.16 -0.79
CA TYR A 338 2.42 0.33 0.65
C TYR A 338 3.70 1.16 0.88
N PRO A 339 3.57 2.47 1.11
CA PRO A 339 4.67 3.41 0.91
C PRO A 339 5.62 3.55 2.10
N GLY A 340 5.41 2.78 3.18
CA GLY A 340 6.26 2.80 4.37
C GLY A 340 6.13 4.08 5.21
N GLN A 341 7.06 4.24 6.15
CA GLN A 341 6.99 5.25 7.21
C GLN A 341 6.90 6.71 6.73
N GLU A 342 7.48 7.04 5.58
CA GLU A 342 7.47 8.40 5.01
C GLU A 342 6.52 8.53 3.81
N GLY A 343 5.64 7.54 3.64
CA GLY A 343 4.78 7.43 2.47
C GLY A 343 3.82 8.60 2.28
N GLY A 344 3.17 9.06 3.36
CA GLY A 344 2.29 10.23 3.29
C GLY A 344 3.01 11.50 2.84
N ASN A 345 4.24 11.71 3.32
CA ASN A 345 5.07 12.83 2.89
C ASN A 345 5.46 12.71 1.41
N ALA A 346 5.81 11.51 0.94
CA ALA A 346 6.13 11.25 -0.47
C ALA A 346 4.92 11.46 -1.40
N ILE A 347 3.72 11.01 -1.01
CA ILE A 347 2.46 11.26 -1.72
C ILE A 347 2.24 12.77 -1.85
N ALA A 348 2.37 13.51 -0.75
CA ALA A 348 2.24 14.96 -0.76
C ALA A 348 3.29 15.64 -1.67
N ASP A 349 4.52 15.14 -1.70
CA ASP A 349 5.56 15.70 -2.57
C ASP A 349 5.20 15.55 -4.06
N VAL A 350 4.60 14.43 -4.45
CA VAL A 350 4.13 14.21 -5.83
C VAL A 350 2.94 15.14 -6.12
N ILE A 351 1.91 15.14 -5.29
CA ILE A 351 0.68 15.92 -5.52
C ILE A 351 0.97 17.42 -5.67
N PHE A 352 1.91 17.95 -4.87
CA PHE A 352 2.25 19.37 -4.87
C PHE A 352 3.54 19.72 -5.63
N GLY A 353 4.08 18.78 -6.41
CA GLY A 353 5.16 19.03 -7.37
C GLY A 353 6.56 19.25 -6.78
N ASP A 354 6.78 18.89 -5.52
CA ASP A 354 8.13 18.84 -4.91
C ASP A 354 8.93 17.64 -5.41
N TYR A 355 8.25 16.65 -5.99
CA TYR A 355 8.87 15.52 -6.68
C TYR A 355 8.15 15.25 -8.00
N ASN A 356 8.93 15.03 -9.07
CA ASN A 356 8.41 14.57 -10.36
C ASN A 356 8.37 13.03 -10.37
N PRO A 357 7.18 12.40 -10.41
CA PRO A 357 7.06 10.94 -10.32
C PRO A 357 7.76 10.25 -11.48
N SER A 358 8.38 9.11 -11.19
CA SER A 358 9.19 8.34 -12.13
C SER A 358 9.11 6.83 -11.92
N GLY A 359 8.27 6.37 -10.98
CA GLY A 359 8.00 4.95 -10.79
C GLY A 359 7.41 4.33 -12.05
N LYS A 360 7.69 3.05 -12.28
CA LYS A 360 7.14 2.26 -13.38
C LYS A 360 6.52 0.99 -12.82
N LEU A 361 5.37 0.58 -13.36
CA LEU A 361 4.64 -0.60 -12.88
C LEU A 361 5.49 -1.87 -13.00
N PRO A 362 5.75 -2.60 -11.90
CA PRO A 362 6.45 -3.89 -11.94
C PRO A 362 5.53 -5.06 -12.29
N VAL A 363 4.23 -4.83 -12.44
CA VAL A 363 3.21 -5.84 -12.77
C VAL A 363 2.25 -5.31 -13.83
N THR A 364 1.59 -6.22 -14.55
CA THR A 364 0.54 -5.86 -15.52
C THR A 364 -0.79 -5.68 -14.80
N TYR A 365 -1.45 -4.55 -15.04
CA TYR A 365 -2.80 -4.31 -14.52
C TYR A 365 -3.80 -4.77 -15.58
N TYR A 366 -4.57 -5.81 -15.27
CA TYR A 366 -5.63 -6.30 -16.13
C TYR A 366 -6.90 -5.45 -15.95
N GLN A 367 -7.81 -5.51 -16.92
CA GLN A 367 -9.09 -4.80 -16.87
C GLN A 367 -10.07 -5.44 -15.87
N SER A 368 -10.02 -6.77 -15.72
CA SER A 368 -10.78 -7.54 -14.73
C SER A 368 -10.10 -8.89 -14.49
N ILE A 369 -10.59 -9.62 -13.48
CA ILE A 369 -10.15 -11.00 -13.20
C ILE A 369 -10.39 -11.94 -14.39
N ASP A 370 -11.39 -11.66 -15.25
CA ASP A 370 -11.74 -12.50 -16.41
C ASP A 370 -10.63 -12.55 -17.49
N GLN A 371 -9.68 -11.62 -17.44
CA GLN A 371 -8.52 -11.63 -18.34
C GLN A 371 -7.39 -12.53 -17.84
N ILE A 372 -7.48 -13.04 -16.61
CA ILE A 372 -6.44 -13.82 -15.96
C ILE A 372 -6.93 -15.28 -15.89
N PRO A 373 -6.15 -16.26 -16.39
CA PRO A 373 -6.47 -17.67 -16.19
C PRO A 373 -6.56 -18.01 -14.70
N VAL A 374 -7.34 -19.06 -14.37
CA VAL A 374 -7.48 -19.54 -12.98
C VAL A 374 -6.11 -19.81 -12.35
N PHE A 375 -6.05 -19.66 -11.03
CA PHE A 375 -4.78 -19.70 -10.31
C PHE A 375 -4.05 -21.05 -10.49
N GLU A 376 -4.80 -22.15 -10.51
CA GLU A 376 -4.31 -23.52 -10.67
C GLU A 376 -3.78 -23.82 -12.08
N GLU A 377 -4.02 -22.94 -13.07
CA GLU A 377 -3.44 -23.08 -14.41
C GLU A 377 -1.99 -22.59 -14.38
N TYR A 378 -1.04 -23.51 -14.25
CA TYR A 378 0.39 -23.16 -14.20
C TYR A 378 1.01 -22.90 -15.58
N ALA A 379 0.27 -23.08 -16.68
CA ALA A 379 0.69 -22.54 -17.96
C ALA A 379 0.77 -21.01 -17.89
N MET A 380 1.88 -20.43 -18.36
CA MET A 380 2.07 -18.99 -18.35
C MET A 380 1.22 -18.25 -19.40
N GLU A 381 0.54 -18.97 -20.31
CA GLU A 381 -0.31 -18.40 -21.36
C GLU A 381 -1.34 -17.42 -20.76
N GLY A 382 -1.46 -16.22 -21.32
CA GLY A 382 -2.39 -15.22 -20.81
C GLY A 382 -1.96 -14.52 -19.51
N LYS A 383 -0.82 -14.90 -18.91
CA LYS A 383 -0.28 -14.28 -17.68
C LYS A 383 0.92 -13.39 -17.99
N THR A 384 1.02 -12.30 -17.24
CA THR A 384 2.07 -11.27 -17.32
C THR A 384 2.15 -10.57 -18.69
N TYR A 385 2.92 -9.50 -18.79
CA TYR A 385 3.19 -8.86 -20.09
C TYR A 385 3.89 -9.79 -21.10
N ARG A 386 4.50 -10.89 -20.64
CA ARG A 386 5.24 -11.84 -21.46
C ARG A 386 4.31 -12.70 -22.32
N PHE A 387 3.10 -13.01 -21.85
CA PHE A 387 2.22 -13.97 -22.51
C PHE A 387 0.76 -13.50 -22.64
N PHE A 388 0.42 -12.34 -22.09
CA PHE A 388 -0.90 -11.74 -22.24
C PHE A 388 -1.03 -11.01 -23.58
N ARG A 389 -1.92 -11.51 -24.46
CA ARG A 389 -2.22 -10.90 -25.78
C ARG A 389 -3.41 -9.94 -25.77
N GLY A 390 -4.10 -9.80 -24.62
CA GLY A 390 -5.22 -8.88 -24.47
C GLY A 390 -4.78 -7.43 -24.25
N GLN A 391 -5.74 -6.53 -24.09
CA GLN A 391 -5.47 -5.14 -23.73
C GLN A 391 -5.48 -4.98 -22.21
N PRO A 392 -4.34 -4.60 -21.57
CA PRO A 392 -4.31 -4.35 -20.14
C PRO A 392 -4.97 -3.01 -19.79
N LEU A 393 -5.33 -2.83 -18.52
CA LEU A 393 -5.69 -1.53 -17.97
C LEU A 393 -4.48 -0.58 -17.96
N TYR A 394 -3.34 -1.09 -17.48
CA TYR A 394 -2.01 -0.49 -17.61
C TYR A 394 -0.95 -1.58 -17.87
N PRO A 395 -0.06 -1.42 -18.86
CA PRO A 395 0.96 -2.42 -19.15
C PRO A 395 2.10 -2.40 -18.12
N PHE A 396 2.84 -3.51 -18.03
CA PHE A 396 4.12 -3.55 -17.32
C PHE A 396 5.07 -2.45 -17.83
N GLY A 397 5.84 -1.84 -16.93
CA GLY A 397 6.79 -0.77 -17.25
C GLY A 397 6.15 0.61 -17.48
N TYR A 398 4.84 0.74 -17.34
CA TYR A 398 4.11 2.01 -17.51
C TYR A 398 4.27 2.94 -16.31
N GLY A 399 4.29 4.25 -16.57
CA GLY A 399 4.30 5.31 -15.56
C GLY A 399 4.60 6.67 -16.19
N LEU A 400 3.73 7.64 -15.96
CA LEU A 400 3.82 9.00 -16.46
C LEU A 400 4.82 9.84 -15.63
N SER A 401 5.15 11.02 -16.15
CA SER A 401 6.00 12.04 -15.51
C SER A 401 5.38 13.42 -15.71
N TYR A 402 5.79 14.40 -14.91
CA TYR A 402 5.49 15.83 -15.13
C TYR A 402 6.36 16.46 -16.23
N THR A 403 7.24 15.69 -16.85
CA THR A 403 8.01 16.07 -18.05
C THR A 403 7.92 14.99 -19.12
N THR A 404 8.44 15.26 -20.31
CA THR A 404 8.42 14.32 -21.45
C THR A 404 9.81 13.96 -21.91
N PHE A 405 10.01 12.71 -22.34
CA PHE A 405 11.31 12.23 -22.81
C PHE A 405 11.23 11.77 -24.27
N ALA A 406 12.29 12.08 -25.03
CA ALA A 406 12.46 11.62 -26.40
C ALA A 406 13.66 10.68 -26.49
N TYR A 407 13.52 9.65 -27.35
CA TYR A 407 14.53 8.62 -27.58
C TYR A 407 14.99 8.67 -29.03
N GLU A 408 16.30 8.77 -29.23
CA GLU A 408 16.95 8.71 -30.54
C GLU A 408 17.98 7.57 -30.57
N PRO A 409 17.87 6.60 -31.51
CA PRO A 409 18.86 5.54 -31.62
C PRO A 409 20.19 6.11 -32.15
N LEU A 410 21.29 5.83 -31.46
CA LEU A 410 22.63 6.21 -31.91
C LEU A 410 23.39 5.02 -32.52
N LYS A 411 23.21 3.85 -31.92
CA LYS A 411 23.85 2.60 -32.36
C LYS A 411 22.86 1.46 -32.21
N ILE A 412 22.40 0.95 -33.34
CA ILE A 412 21.65 -0.31 -33.43
C ILE A 412 22.16 -1.02 -34.69
N PRO A 413 22.75 -2.22 -34.58
CA PRO A 413 23.22 -2.95 -35.76
C PRO A 413 22.02 -3.40 -36.61
N GLU A 414 22.16 -3.40 -37.94
CA GLU A 414 21.13 -3.97 -38.83
C GLU A 414 21.12 -5.50 -38.77
N SER A 415 22.29 -6.12 -38.59
CA SER A 415 22.45 -7.56 -38.39
C SER A 415 23.54 -7.90 -37.37
N LEU A 416 23.44 -9.11 -36.79
CA LEU A 416 24.34 -9.63 -35.77
C LEU A 416 24.50 -11.15 -35.96
N PRO A 417 25.73 -11.70 -35.91
CA PRO A 417 25.90 -13.14 -35.89
C PRO A 417 25.30 -13.77 -34.62
N CYS A 418 24.66 -14.93 -34.75
CA CYS A 418 24.21 -15.72 -33.59
C CYS A 418 25.40 -15.96 -32.62
N GLY A 419 25.16 -15.82 -31.32
CA GLY A 419 26.18 -16.04 -30.30
C GLY A 419 27.15 -14.89 -30.04
N ILE A 420 27.00 -13.74 -30.70
CA ILE A 420 27.83 -12.55 -30.48
C ILE A 420 27.05 -11.47 -29.72
N PRO A 421 27.62 -10.84 -28.67
CA PRO A 421 26.98 -9.71 -28.01
C PRO A 421 26.82 -8.48 -28.93
N ALA A 422 25.77 -7.70 -28.71
CA ALA A 422 25.49 -6.45 -29.42
C ALA A 422 25.42 -5.26 -28.46
N ASP A 423 26.26 -4.25 -28.69
CA ASP A 423 26.10 -2.97 -28.01
C ASP A 423 25.06 -2.12 -28.75
N ILE A 424 24.11 -1.59 -27.98
CA ILE A 424 23.10 -0.65 -28.44
C ILE A 424 23.16 0.63 -27.61
N SER A 425 22.95 1.77 -28.27
CA SER A 425 23.07 3.08 -27.63
C SER A 425 21.91 3.98 -28.05
N PHE A 426 21.35 4.70 -27.09
CA PHE A 426 20.28 5.66 -27.29
C PHE A 426 20.62 7.00 -26.65
N GLN A 427 20.35 8.09 -27.36
CA GLN A 427 20.29 9.41 -26.75
C GLN A 427 18.88 9.61 -26.19
N VAL A 428 18.80 9.87 -24.89
CA VAL A 428 17.56 10.21 -24.20
C VAL A 428 17.59 11.67 -23.84
N THR A 429 16.56 12.42 -24.24
CA THR A 429 16.46 13.86 -24.00
C THR A 429 15.22 14.18 -23.19
N ASN A 430 15.36 14.95 -22.13
CA ASN A 430 14.22 15.57 -21.45
C ASN A 430 13.75 16.76 -22.29
N THR A 431 12.56 16.62 -22.88
CA THR A 431 11.97 17.57 -23.82
C THR A 431 10.96 18.51 -23.19
N GLY A 432 10.65 18.33 -21.91
CA GLY A 432 9.73 19.20 -21.19
C GLY A 432 10.45 20.30 -20.40
N GLU A 433 9.67 20.97 -19.53
CA GLU A 433 10.10 22.16 -18.80
C GLU A 433 10.50 21.88 -17.34
N ARG A 434 10.50 20.62 -16.93
CA ARG A 434 10.82 20.20 -15.57
C ARG A 434 11.93 19.15 -15.57
N ASP A 435 12.80 19.24 -14.59
CA ASP A 435 13.74 18.16 -14.28
C ASP A 435 12.96 16.88 -13.95
N GLY A 436 13.51 15.73 -14.33
CA GLY A 436 12.82 14.46 -14.15
C GLY A 436 13.76 13.27 -14.21
N GLU A 437 13.30 12.14 -13.68
CA GLU A 437 13.95 10.86 -13.87
C GLU A 437 13.17 10.04 -14.91
N GLU A 438 13.88 9.32 -15.77
CA GLU A 438 13.33 8.35 -16.71
C GLU A 438 13.95 6.98 -16.45
N VAL A 439 13.16 5.92 -16.62
CA VAL A 439 13.61 4.54 -16.57
C VAL A 439 13.60 3.99 -17.99
N VAL A 440 14.77 4.04 -18.63
CA VAL A 440 14.98 3.47 -19.96
C VAL A 440 14.90 1.96 -19.86
N GLN A 441 14.00 1.35 -20.63
CA GLN A 441 13.78 -0.10 -20.63
C GLN A 441 14.04 -0.65 -22.03
N VAL A 442 14.75 -1.79 -22.10
CA VAL A 442 15.03 -2.51 -23.34
C VAL A 442 14.32 -3.84 -23.31
N TYR A 443 13.42 -4.05 -24.27
CA TYR A 443 12.73 -5.32 -24.46
C TYR A 443 13.17 -6.01 -25.74
N ILE A 444 13.13 -7.34 -25.73
CA ILE A 444 13.39 -8.21 -26.89
C ILE A 444 12.17 -9.06 -27.22
N SER A 445 11.88 -9.20 -28.51
CA SER A 445 10.98 -10.21 -29.08
C SER A 445 11.69 -11.01 -30.18
N LEU A 446 11.34 -12.30 -30.29
CA LEU A 446 11.88 -13.24 -31.28
C LEU A 446 10.74 -13.79 -32.17
N PRO A 447 10.17 -12.98 -33.08
CA PRO A 447 8.99 -13.38 -33.87
C PRO A 447 9.20 -14.59 -34.79
N ASP A 448 10.44 -14.89 -35.17
CA ASP A 448 10.77 -16.00 -36.08
C ASP A 448 11.28 -17.25 -35.32
N ALA A 449 11.30 -17.25 -33.98
CA ALA A 449 11.77 -18.39 -33.19
C ALA A 449 10.92 -19.63 -33.48
N SER A 450 11.55 -20.80 -33.64
CA SER A 450 10.81 -22.05 -33.84
C SER A 450 10.22 -22.60 -32.53
N ASN A 451 10.79 -22.20 -31.39
CA ASN A 451 10.41 -22.65 -30.06
C ASN A 451 9.39 -21.68 -29.41
N PRO A 452 8.62 -22.14 -28.41
CA PRO A 452 7.75 -21.26 -27.63
C PRO A 452 8.54 -20.14 -26.95
N VAL A 453 8.18 -18.89 -27.26
CA VAL A 453 8.80 -17.69 -26.69
C VAL A 453 7.75 -16.72 -26.15
N PRO A 454 8.11 -15.88 -25.17
CA PRO A 454 7.32 -14.71 -24.79
C PRO A 454 7.02 -13.78 -25.97
N ILE A 455 5.92 -13.02 -25.88
CA ILE A 455 5.61 -11.87 -26.75
C ILE A 455 6.78 -10.89 -26.74
N LYS A 456 7.29 -10.56 -25.55
CA LYS A 456 8.51 -9.79 -25.31
C LYS A 456 9.05 -10.04 -23.90
N THR A 457 10.34 -9.79 -23.70
CA THR A 457 11.02 -9.91 -22.40
C THR A 457 11.85 -8.66 -22.12
N LEU A 458 11.76 -8.09 -20.92
CA LEU A 458 12.66 -7.04 -20.44
C LEU A 458 14.07 -7.62 -20.27
N GLN A 459 15.06 -7.01 -20.93
CA GLN A 459 16.46 -7.47 -20.91
C GLN A 459 17.39 -6.53 -20.17
N GLY A 460 17.04 -5.25 -20.06
CA GLY A 460 17.83 -4.29 -19.32
C GLY A 460 17.02 -3.04 -19.02
N PHE A 461 17.41 -2.34 -17.97
CA PHE A 461 16.89 -1.01 -17.69
C PHE A 461 17.93 -0.13 -16.99
N GLU A 462 17.87 1.17 -17.23
CA GLU A 462 18.67 2.17 -16.52
C GLU A 462 17.77 3.34 -16.10
N ARG A 463 17.87 3.74 -14.82
CA ARG A 463 17.24 4.96 -14.32
C ARG A 463 18.23 6.11 -14.47
N ILE A 464 17.82 7.16 -15.17
CA ILE A 464 18.63 8.36 -15.38
C ILE A 464 17.88 9.60 -14.90
N HIS A 465 18.62 10.57 -14.35
CA HIS A 465 18.11 11.90 -14.05
C HIS A 465 18.54 12.86 -15.16
N LEU A 466 17.61 13.70 -15.63
CA LEU A 466 17.85 14.70 -16.67
C LEU A 466 17.18 16.02 -16.27
N LYS A 467 17.96 17.11 -16.33
CA LYS A 467 17.41 18.46 -16.25
C LYS A 467 16.55 18.76 -17.48
N ALA A 468 15.67 19.75 -17.39
CA ALA A 468 14.90 20.23 -18.55
C ALA A 468 15.84 20.57 -19.73
N GLY A 469 15.58 19.98 -20.90
CA GLY A 469 16.41 20.14 -22.11
C GLY A 469 17.72 19.33 -22.13
N GLU A 470 18.07 18.61 -21.07
CA GLU A 470 19.30 17.80 -21.02
C GLU A 470 19.16 16.51 -21.82
N SER A 471 20.26 16.10 -22.48
CA SER A 471 20.39 14.80 -23.12
C SER A 471 21.47 13.96 -22.46
N ARG A 472 21.26 12.64 -22.39
CA ARG A 472 22.28 11.66 -22.00
C ARG A 472 22.26 10.46 -22.94
N ILE A 473 23.45 9.91 -23.20
CA ILE A 473 23.62 8.64 -23.90
C ILE A 473 23.48 7.52 -22.87
N VAL A 474 22.67 6.52 -23.21
CA VAL A 474 22.45 5.31 -22.43
C VAL A 474 22.85 4.12 -23.29
N ASP A 475 23.70 3.27 -22.74
CA ASP A 475 24.32 2.13 -23.42
C ASP A 475 23.85 0.82 -22.78
N PHE A 476 23.52 -0.15 -23.62
CA PHE A 476 23.24 -1.53 -23.20
C PHE A 476 24.05 -2.50 -24.05
N THR A 477 24.49 -3.60 -23.45
CA THR A 477 25.03 -4.75 -24.19
C THR A 477 24.02 -5.88 -24.09
N ILE A 478 23.49 -6.31 -25.23
CA ILE A 478 22.63 -7.48 -25.33
C ILE A 478 23.50 -8.70 -25.58
N VAL A 479 23.46 -9.65 -24.66
CA VAL A 479 24.27 -10.87 -24.74
C VAL A 479 23.46 -12.04 -25.33
N PRO A 480 24.10 -13.08 -25.90
CA PRO A 480 23.42 -14.21 -26.53
C PRO A 480 22.35 -14.88 -25.66
N GLU A 481 22.57 -14.99 -24.36
CA GLU A 481 21.64 -15.55 -23.37
C GLU A 481 20.28 -14.82 -23.37
N GLN A 482 20.30 -13.51 -23.63
CA GLN A 482 19.11 -12.66 -23.68
C GLN A 482 18.34 -12.79 -25.00
N MET A 483 18.96 -13.39 -26.02
CA MET A 483 18.38 -13.64 -27.34
C MET A 483 18.04 -15.13 -27.55
N ALA A 484 18.18 -15.96 -26.51
CA ALA A 484 17.97 -17.38 -26.60
C ALA A 484 16.50 -17.78 -26.36
N SER A 485 16.10 -18.88 -27.01
CA SER A 485 14.87 -19.61 -26.74
C SER A 485 15.19 -21.02 -26.25
N LEU A 486 14.28 -21.65 -25.52
CA LEU A 486 14.49 -23.01 -25.01
C LEU A 486 13.95 -24.02 -26.03
N ASP A 487 14.79 -24.94 -26.51
CA ASP A 487 14.38 -25.99 -27.45
C ASP A 487 13.66 -27.17 -26.73
N ASP A 488 13.18 -28.13 -27.52
CA ASP A 488 12.49 -29.34 -27.03
C ASP A 488 13.38 -30.24 -26.14
N ASN A 489 14.71 -30.08 -26.19
CA ASN A 489 15.67 -30.80 -25.36
C ASN A 489 16.04 -30.04 -24.08
N GLN A 490 15.38 -28.91 -23.80
CA GLN A 490 15.67 -28.01 -22.68
C GLN A 490 17.08 -27.41 -22.76
N VAL A 491 17.53 -27.10 -23.98
CA VAL A 491 18.78 -26.40 -24.25
C VAL A 491 18.47 -25.00 -24.79
N TRP A 492 19.15 -23.99 -24.25
CA TRP A 492 19.03 -22.64 -24.75
C TRP A 492 19.72 -22.50 -26.11
N VAL A 493 19.01 -21.97 -27.10
CA VAL A 493 19.49 -21.79 -28.47
C VAL A 493 19.23 -20.38 -28.99
N VAL A 494 20.21 -19.85 -29.72
CA VAL A 494 20.08 -18.62 -30.51
C VAL A 494 19.99 -19.01 -31.97
N GLU A 495 18.84 -18.75 -32.59
CA GLU A 495 18.56 -19.07 -33.98
C GLU A 495 18.67 -17.83 -34.87
N ALA A 496 19.05 -18.04 -36.13
CA ALA A 496 18.98 -16.97 -37.13
C ALA A 496 17.52 -16.59 -37.39
N GLY A 497 17.25 -15.29 -37.53
CA GLY A 497 15.89 -14.78 -37.64
C GLY A 497 15.79 -13.31 -37.24
N LYS A 498 14.57 -12.79 -37.18
CA LYS A 498 14.33 -11.42 -36.75
C LYS A 498 14.36 -11.31 -35.22
N LEU A 499 15.15 -10.36 -34.74
CA LEU A 499 15.15 -9.83 -33.38
C LEU A 499 14.46 -8.47 -33.40
N VAL A 500 13.49 -8.23 -32.51
CA VAL A 500 12.87 -6.91 -32.35
C VAL A 500 13.26 -6.33 -31.00
N LEU A 501 13.91 -5.18 -31.03
CA LEU A 501 14.20 -4.36 -29.86
C LEU A 501 13.07 -3.35 -29.67
N GLU A 502 12.55 -3.21 -28.46
CA GLU A 502 11.61 -2.14 -28.10
C GLU A 502 12.20 -1.26 -27.00
N VAL A 503 12.36 0.04 -27.30
CA VAL A 503 12.94 1.06 -26.40
C VAL A 503 12.18 2.36 -26.59
N GLY A 504 11.75 3.00 -25.49
CA GLY A 504 11.05 4.29 -25.55
C GLY A 504 9.75 4.27 -26.36
N GLY A 505 9.06 3.13 -26.39
CA GLY A 505 7.83 2.94 -27.18
C GLY A 505 8.05 2.80 -28.70
N ARG A 506 9.29 2.64 -29.16
CA ARG A 506 9.64 2.39 -30.56
C ARG A 506 10.23 1.01 -30.74
N GLN A 507 9.99 0.42 -31.90
CA GLN A 507 10.51 -0.89 -32.29
C GLN A 507 11.60 -0.77 -33.36
N TYR A 508 12.67 -1.54 -33.20
CA TYR A 508 13.81 -1.62 -34.11
C TYR A 508 14.05 -3.08 -34.46
N ALA A 509 14.20 -3.38 -35.75
CA ALA A 509 14.45 -4.74 -36.22
C ALA A 509 15.95 -4.95 -36.44
N VAL A 510 16.47 -6.04 -35.89
CA VAL A 510 17.84 -6.52 -36.08
C VAL A 510 17.75 -7.94 -36.64
N ARG A 511 18.63 -8.30 -37.58
CA ARG A 511 18.68 -9.66 -38.14
C ARG A 511 19.76 -10.50 -37.45
N LEU A 512 19.37 -11.59 -36.80
CA LEU A 512 20.29 -12.63 -36.36
C LEU A 512 20.68 -13.51 -37.55
N GLU A 513 21.97 -13.72 -37.76
CA GLU A 513 22.52 -14.43 -38.92
C GLU A 513 23.53 -15.51 -38.51
N GLY A 514 23.71 -16.53 -39.37
CA GLY A 514 24.64 -17.63 -39.16
C GLY A 514 23.97 -18.92 -38.69
N ASP A 515 24.78 -19.85 -38.20
CA ASP A 515 24.29 -21.14 -37.68
C ASP A 515 23.68 -20.96 -36.28
N THR A 516 22.75 -21.86 -35.92
CA THR A 516 22.19 -21.92 -34.56
C THR A 516 23.31 -22.14 -33.53
N VAL A 517 23.33 -21.33 -32.49
CA VAL A 517 24.31 -21.41 -31.40
C VAL A 517 23.64 -21.94 -30.14
N PHE A 518 24.27 -22.91 -29.49
CA PHE A 518 23.85 -23.44 -28.20
C PHE A 518 24.45 -22.61 -27.06
N ILE A 519 23.62 -22.22 -26.11
CA ILE A 519 24.01 -21.49 -24.90
C ILE A 519 24.10 -22.51 -23.75
N PRO A 520 25.26 -22.65 -23.09
CA PRO A 520 25.41 -23.57 -21.96
C PRO A 520 24.47 -23.20 -20.79
N ASN A 521 23.94 -24.21 -20.10
CA ASN A 521 23.34 -24.02 -18.78
C ASN A 521 24.49 -23.85 -17.76
N GLU A 522 24.70 -22.65 -17.22
CA GLU A 522 25.61 -22.43 -16.08
C GLU A 522 24.95 -22.78 -14.73
#